data_AF-A0A2D7Q705-F1
#
_entry.id   AF-A0A2D7Q705-F1
#
_cell.length_a   1.000
_cell.length_b   1.000
_cell.length_c   1.000
_cell.angle_alpha   90.00
_cell.angle_beta   90.00
_cell.angle_gamma   90.00
#
_symmetry.space_group_name_H-M   'P 1'
#
loop_
_entity.id
_entity.type
_entity.pdbx_description
1 polymer ?
#
loop_
_entity_poly.entity_id
_entity_poly.type
_entity_poly.pdbx_seq_one_letter_code
_entity_poly.pdbx_strand_id
1 'polypeptide(L)'
;MSENSFRKIADESIQPPEFKFSKLNLDKALDIKKNYPSNYPESSIMPLLMLAQSQNNGWVPKKAIEYVANFLKVPEIKVLEIATFYTMYNLSPIGNYHIEVCTTTPCMLRGSDEIVKACKKKIGIKIGEISEDKKFSLNRVECLGACVNAPVVKINENYFEDLDLLSFNKLIEGLEKGKELKIGPQIKRKGSEPMKG
;
A
#
# COMPACT_ATOMS: atom_id res chain seq x y z
N MET A 1 -16.93 -5.21 11.85
CA MET A 1 -16.14 -6.36 12.36
C MET A 1 -15.44 -6.97 11.17
N SER A 2 -14.12 -7.09 11.26
CA SER A 2 -13.16 -7.13 10.14
C SER A 2 -13.37 -8.28 9.15
N GLU A 3 -13.90 -7.96 7.98
CA GLU A 3 -13.51 -8.67 6.76
C GLU A 3 -11.99 -8.47 6.62
N ASN A 4 -11.26 -9.55 6.31
CA ASN A 4 -9.80 -9.63 6.27
C ASN A 4 -9.12 -8.31 5.95
N SER A 5 -8.18 -7.92 6.79
CA SER A 5 -7.40 -6.71 6.59
C SER A 5 -5.96 -7.13 6.71
N PHE A 6 -5.09 -6.67 5.81
CA PHE A 6 -3.62 -6.84 5.85
C PHE A 6 -2.98 -6.20 7.11
N ARG A 7 -3.77 -5.99 8.15
CA ARG A 7 -3.53 -5.29 9.41
C ARG A 7 -3.36 -6.26 10.57
N LYS A 8 -3.76 -7.54 10.42
CA LYS A 8 -3.36 -8.56 11.39
C LYS A 8 -1.91 -8.93 11.11
N ILE A 9 -1.12 -9.07 12.16
CA ILE A 9 0.22 -9.63 12.06
C ILE A 9 0.08 -11.06 11.54
N ALA A 10 0.80 -11.37 10.46
CA ALA A 10 0.78 -12.71 9.88
C ALA A 10 1.24 -13.77 10.89
N ASP A 11 0.67 -14.97 10.77
CA ASP A 11 0.99 -16.10 11.64
C ASP A 11 2.48 -16.47 11.59
N GLU A 12 2.98 -17.05 12.67
CA GLU A 12 4.41 -17.37 12.84
C GLU A 12 4.98 -18.25 11.72
N SER A 13 4.15 -19.08 11.08
CA SER A 13 4.55 -19.95 9.96
C SER A 13 4.95 -19.19 8.69
N ILE A 14 4.51 -17.94 8.54
CA ILE A 14 4.78 -17.10 7.35
C ILE A 14 5.84 -16.04 7.66
N GLN A 15 6.14 -15.79 8.94
CA GLN A 15 7.13 -14.82 9.35
C GLN A 15 8.54 -15.27 8.90
N PRO A 16 9.37 -14.36 8.36
CA PRO A 16 10.76 -14.68 8.07
C PRO A 16 11.51 -14.97 9.37
N PRO A 17 12.52 -15.88 9.35
CA PRO A 17 13.28 -16.22 10.55
C PRO A 17 14.13 -15.04 11.06
N GLU A 18 14.61 -14.19 10.14
CA GLU A 18 15.40 -13.01 10.44
C GLU A 18 15.04 -11.89 9.45
N PHE A 19 15.17 -10.64 9.90
CA PHE A 19 15.12 -9.46 9.04
C PHE A 19 16.33 -8.56 9.33
N LYS A 20 17.01 -8.13 8.27
CA LYS A 20 18.08 -7.14 8.31
C LYS A 20 17.96 -6.21 7.11
N PHE A 21 18.30 -4.94 7.26
CA PHE A 21 18.39 -4.06 6.09
C PHE A 21 19.50 -4.54 5.15
N SER A 22 19.21 -4.51 3.85
CA SER A 22 20.23 -4.65 2.81
C SER A 22 21.26 -3.53 2.96
N LYS A 23 22.47 -3.69 2.42
CA LYS A 23 23.53 -2.67 2.52
C LYS A 23 23.04 -1.29 2.06
N LEU A 24 22.37 -1.23 0.91
CA LEU A 24 21.78 0.00 0.37
C LEU A 24 20.73 0.62 1.31
N ASN A 25 19.85 -0.20 1.88
CA ASN A 25 18.82 0.30 2.78
C ASN A 25 19.36 0.64 4.17
N LEU A 26 20.46 0.03 4.59
CA LEU A 26 21.15 0.41 5.81
C LEU A 26 21.72 1.82 5.69
N ASP A 27 22.34 2.15 4.56
CA ASP A 27 22.85 3.50 4.29
C ASP A 27 21.70 4.53 4.32
N LYS A 28 20.58 4.21 3.64
CA LYS A 28 19.36 5.05 3.69
C LYS A 28 18.80 5.17 5.11
N ALA A 29 18.79 4.10 5.91
CA ALA A 29 18.31 4.12 7.28
C ALA A 29 19.18 5.03 8.17
N LEU A 30 20.50 5.03 7.95
CA LEU A 30 21.43 5.94 8.62
C LEU A 30 21.17 7.40 8.21
N ASP A 31 20.92 7.66 6.92
CA ASP A 31 20.61 9.00 6.45
C ASP A 31 19.26 9.52 6.97
N ILE A 32 18.23 8.67 7.00
CA ILE A 32 16.94 8.98 7.64
C ILE A 32 17.17 9.35 9.11
N LYS A 33 17.98 8.58 9.83
CA LYS A 33 18.29 8.85 11.24
C LYS A 33 18.99 10.19 11.46
N LYS A 34 19.86 10.62 10.54
CA LYS A 34 20.55 11.92 10.61
C LYS A 34 19.60 13.12 10.48
N ASN A 35 18.44 12.95 9.83
CA ASN A 35 17.44 14.01 9.70
C ASN A 35 16.75 14.35 11.03
N TYR A 36 16.90 13.51 12.05
CA TYR A 36 16.27 13.69 13.36
C TYR A 36 17.34 13.91 14.45
N PRO A 37 17.01 14.71 15.48
CA PRO A 37 17.93 14.96 16.57
C PRO A 37 18.15 13.69 17.40
N SER A 38 19.38 13.49 17.89
CA SER A 38 19.84 12.24 18.52
C SER A 38 19.13 11.88 19.81
N ASN A 39 18.53 12.86 20.50
CA ASN A 39 17.76 12.68 21.71
C ASN A 39 16.32 12.18 21.46
N TYR A 40 15.82 12.21 20.22
CA TYR A 40 14.47 11.75 19.86
C TYR A 40 14.51 10.76 18.68
N PRO A 41 15.14 9.58 18.85
CA PRO A 41 15.28 8.60 17.77
C PRO A 41 13.93 8.04 17.31
N GLU A 42 12.89 8.13 18.14
CA GLU A 42 11.55 7.61 17.84
C GLU A 42 10.89 8.31 16.64
N SER A 43 11.26 9.55 16.37
CA SER A 43 10.78 10.32 15.22
C SER A 43 11.09 9.65 13.88
N SER A 44 12.12 8.80 13.84
CA SER A 44 12.55 8.08 12.63
C SER A 44 11.86 6.72 12.44
N ILE A 45 11.00 6.27 13.36
CA ILE A 45 10.35 4.95 13.28
C ILE A 45 9.50 4.83 12.01
N MET A 46 8.67 5.82 11.71
CA MET A 46 7.77 5.77 10.55
C MET A 46 8.52 5.58 9.21
N PRO A 47 9.50 6.43 8.86
CA PRO A 47 10.24 6.25 7.60
C PRO A 47 11.07 4.97 7.57
N LEU A 48 11.59 4.49 8.71
CA LEU A 48 12.31 3.21 8.78
C LEU A 48 11.38 2.02 8.57
N LEU A 49 10.15 2.05 9.10
CA LEU A 49 9.14 1.03 8.82
C LEU A 49 8.72 1.04 7.35
N MET A 50 8.58 2.21 6.72
CA MET A 50 8.31 2.30 5.27
C MET A 50 9.44 1.67 4.45
N LEU A 51 10.69 1.92 4.84
CA LEU A 51 11.86 1.32 4.20
C LEU A 51 11.88 -0.21 4.38
N ALA A 52 11.54 -0.70 5.57
CA ALA A 52 11.44 -2.12 5.85
C ALA A 52 10.33 -2.79 5.04
N GLN A 53 9.16 -2.14 4.94
CA GLN A 53 8.05 -2.59 4.11
C GLN A 53 8.45 -2.71 2.63
N SER A 54 9.08 -1.66 2.10
CA SER A 54 9.54 -1.63 0.70
C SER A 54 10.57 -2.74 0.43
N GLN A 55 11.48 -3.00 1.37
CA GLN A 55 12.46 -4.08 1.23
C GLN A 55 11.81 -5.47 1.25
N ASN A 56 10.78 -5.65 2.07
CA ASN A 56 10.14 -6.95 2.29
C ASN A 56 8.84 -7.10 1.48
N ASN A 57 8.91 -6.77 0.19
CA ASN A 57 7.83 -7.01 -0.77
C ASN A 57 6.49 -6.39 -0.37
N GLY A 58 6.52 -5.22 0.27
CA GLY A 58 5.33 -4.44 0.55
C GLY A 58 4.60 -4.78 1.86
N TRP A 59 5.20 -5.60 2.74
CA TRP A 59 4.69 -5.82 4.10
C TRP A 59 5.79 -5.81 5.17
N VAL A 60 5.41 -5.54 6.42
CA VAL A 60 6.27 -5.41 7.59
C VAL A 60 6.13 -6.67 8.46
N PRO A 61 7.14 -7.54 8.48
CA PRO A 61 7.16 -8.72 9.33
C PRO A 61 7.47 -8.33 10.78
N LYS A 62 7.10 -9.20 11.73
CA LYS A 62 7.41 -8.98 13.16
C LYS A 62 8.93 -8.83 13.38
N LYS A 63 9.74 -9.60 12.66
CA LYS A 63 11.21 -9.46 12.70
C LYS A 63 11.73 -8.11 12.24
N ALA A 64 11.02 -7.42 11.32
CA ALA A 64 11.40 -6.07 10.95
C ALA A 64 11.09 -5.06 12.05
N ILE A 65 9.98 -5.23 12.77
CA ILE A 65 9.61 -4.41 13.94
C ILE A 65 10.69 -4.56 15.03
N GLU A 66 11.03 -5.80 15.38
CA GLU A 66 12.10 -6.12 16.35
C GLU A 66 13.44 -5.50 15.90
N TYR A 67 13.79 -5.63 14.62
CA TYR A 67 15.02 -5.08 14.06
C TYR A 67 15.08 -3.54 14.14
N VAL A 68 14.00 -2.84 13.77
CA VAL A 68 13.94 -1.37 13.84
C VAL A 68 14.00 -0.87 15.29
N ALA A 69 13.34 -1.57 16.21
CA ALA A 69 13.41 -1.26 17.64
C ALA A 69 14.85 -1.34 18.16
N ASN A 70 15.56 -2.43 17.82
CA ASN A 70 16.97 -2.62 18.17
C ASN A 70 17.90 -1.57 17.51
N PHE A 71 17.66 -1.24 16.24
CA PHE A 71 18.45 -0.25 15.50
C PHE A 71 18.37 1.16 16.13
N LEU A 72 17.20 1.53 16.65
CA LEU A 72 16.96 2.80 17.33
C LEU A 72 17.20 2.76 18.84
N LYS A 73 17.37 1.57 19.43
CA LYS A 73 17.44 1.34 20.88
C LYS A 73 16.21 1.84 21.63
N VAL A 74 15.02 1.56 21.07
CA VAL A 74 13.73 1.89 21.67
C VAL A 74 12.97 0.61 22.02
N PRO A 75 12.00 0.66 22.96
CA PRO A 75 11.17 -0.50 23.25
C PRO A 75 10.40 -0.97 22.00
N GLU A 76 10.35 -2.28 21.78
CA GLU A 76 9.64 -2.90 20.65
C GLU A 76 8.17 -2.48 20.59
N ILE A 77 7.52 -2.35 21.75
CA ILE A 77 6.11 -1.96 21.86
C ILE A 77 5.82 -0.62 21.18
N LYS A 78 6.73 0.36 21.23
CA LYS A 78 6.53 1.65 20.56
C LYS A 78 6.48 1.50 19.04
N VAL A 79 7.34 0.64 18.49
CA VAL A 79 7.38 0.36 17.05
C VAL A 79 6.13 -0.40 16.64
N LEU A 80 5.70 -1.36 17.48
CA LEU A 80 4.47 -2.13 17.27
C LEU A 80 3.23 -1.25 17.29
N GLU A 81 3.13 -0.31 18.24
CA GLU A 81 2.05 0.69 18.32
C GLU A 81 1.96 1.49 17.01
N ILE A 82 3.08 2.01 16.52
CA ILE A 82 3.11 2.79 15.25
C ILE A 82 2.72 1.90 14.05
N ALA A 83 3.28 0.69 13.96
CA ALA A 83 3.02 -0.23 12.85
C ALA A 83 1.53 -0.64 12.79
N THR A 84 0.91 -0.87 13.95
CA THR A 84 -0.51 -1.25 14.07
C THR A 84 -1.47 -0.07 14.01
N PHE A 85 -1.02 1.14 14.35
CA PHE A 85 -1.85 2.35 14.31
C PHE A 85 -2.01 2.90 12.88
N TYR A 86 -0.92 3.06 12.14
CA TYR A 86 -0.96 3.65 10.80
C TYR A 86 -1.33 2.61 9.74
N THR A 87 -2.43 2.85 9.02
CA THR A 87 -3.04 1.92 8.04
C THR A 87 -2.17 1.60 6.83
N MET A 88 -1.20 2.47 6.50
CA MET A 88 -0.27 2.29 5.38
C MET A 88 0.67 1.09 5.56
N TYR A 89 0.88 0.65 6.81
CA TYR A 89 1.72 -0.52 7.06
C TYR A 89 0.95 -1.82 6.86
N ASN A 90 1.41 -2.66 5.94
CA ASN A 90 0.84 -4.00 5.77
C ASN A 90 1.53 -4.94 6.74
N LEU A 91 0.81 -5.53 7.68
CA LEU A 91 1.31 -6.47 8.70
C LEU A 91 1.16 -7.94 8.27
N SER A 92 0.58 -8.16 7.09
CA SER A 92 0.51 -9.45 6.41
C SER A 92 1.01 -9.32 4.97
N PRO A 93 1.50 -10.41 4.36
CA PRO A 93 1.91 -10.40 2.96
C PRO A 93 0.83 -9.84 2.04
N ILE A 94 1.27 -9.15 1.00
CA ILE A 94 0.41 -8.64 -0.08
C ILE A 94 0.87 -9.24 -1.41
N GLY A 95 0.01 -9.15 -2.43
CA GLY A 95 0.40 -9.51 -3.79
C GLY A 95 1.35 -8.47 -4.40
N ASN A 96 2.00 -8.81 -5.51
CA ASN A 96 2.90 -7.90 -6.23
C ASN A 96 2.23 -6.56 -6.63
N TYR A 97 0.93 -6.60 -6.87
CA TYR A 97 0.06 -5.45 -7.13
C TYR A 97 -0.96 -5.33 -6.01
N HIS A 98 -0.74 -4.36 -5.12
CA HIS A 98 -1.68 -4.02 -4.06
C HIS A 98 -2.67 -2.98 -4.54
N ILE A 99 -3.90 -3.42 -4.83
CA ILE A 99 -4.99 -2.60 -5.36
C ILE A 99 -5.78 -2.01 -4.21
N GLU A 100 -5.65 -0.71 -4.00
CA GLU A 100 -6.34 0.07 -2.99
C GLU A 100 -7.41 0.94 -3.67
N VAL A 101 -8.69 0.59 -3.52
CA VAL A 101 -9.79 1.34 -4.14
C VAL A 101 -10.39 2.32 -3.14
N CYS A 102 -10.43 3.61 -3.50
CA CYS A 102 -11.09 4.64 -2.68
C CYS A 102 -12.61 4.45 -2.70
N THR A 103 -13.20 4.26 -1.52
CA THR A 103 -14.67 4.06 -1.37
C THR A 103 -15.37 5.19 -0.63
N THR A 104 -14.67 6.30 -0.35
CA THR A 104 -15.26 7.50 0.27
C THR A 104 -16.24 8.21 -0.68
N THR A 105 -17.17 8.98 -0.10
CA THR A 105 -18.33 9.59 -0.76
C THR A 105 -18.09 10.17 -2.17
N PRO A 106 -17.05 10.98 -2.43
CA PRO A 106 -16.83 11.51 -3.78
C PRO A 106 -16.57 10.40 -4.83
N CYS A 107 -15.80 9.38 -4.47
CA CYS A 107 -15.55 8.22 -5.33
C CYS A 107 -16.77 7.30 -5.42
N MET A 108 -17.49 7.12 -4.32
CA MET A 108 -18.73 6.35 -4.28
C MET A 108 -19.80 6.94 -5.23
N LEU A 109 -20.02 8.26 -5.17
CA LEU A 109 -20.94 8.97 -6.07
C LEU A 109 -20.52 8.88 -7.55
N ARG A 110 -19.24 8.62 -7.81
CA ARG A 110 -18.67 8.45 -9.16
C ARG A 110 -18.58 6.98 -9.59
N GLY A 111 -19.10 6.06 -8.78
CA GLY A 111 -19.21 4.63 -9.13
C GLY A 111 -18.03 3.76 -8.68
N SER A 112 -17.26 4.13 -7.66
CA SER A 112 -16.14 3.29 -7.19
C SER A 112 -16.58 1.91 -6.66
N ASP A 113 -17.84 1.76 -6.23
CA ASP A 113 -18.42 0.45 -5.90
C ASP A 113 -18.47 -0.51 -7.09
N GLU A 114 -18.68 0.01 -8.30
CA GLU A 114 -18.66 -0.79 -9.53
C GLU A 114 -17.26 -1.30 -9.82
N ILE A 115 -16.22 -0.48 -9.55
CA ILE A 115 -14.82 -0.87 -9.65
C ILE A 115 -14.50 -2.00 -8.67
N VAL A 116 -14.92 -1.88 -7.40
CA VAL A 116 -14.71 -2.95 -6.40
C VAL A 116 -15.39 -4.24 -6.84
N LYS A 117 -16.62 -4.18 -7.37
CA LYS A 117 -17.33 -5.36 -7.91
C LYS A 117 -16.58 -5.95 -9.12
N ALA A 118 -16.05 -5.10 -9.99
CA ALA A 118 -15.25 -5.54 -11.14
C ALA A 118 -13.96 -6.24 -10.70
N CYS A 119 -13.23 -5.73 -9.69
CA CYS A 119 -12.07 -6.41 -9.10
C CYS A 119 -12.44 -7.83 -8.64
N LYS A 120 -13.51 -7.94 -7.82
CA LYS A 120 -13.97 -9.22 -7.26
C LYS A 120 -14.33 -10.21 -8.37
N LYS A 121 -15.00 -9.76 -9.42
CA LYS A 121 -15.43 -10.63 -10.53
C LYS A 121 -14.27 -11.04 -11.45
N LYS A 122 -13.35 -10.14 -11.75
CA LYS A 122 -12.26 -10.38 -12.71
C LYS A 122 -11.11 -11.17 -12.11
N ILE A 123 -10.68 -10.80 -10.90
CA ILE A 123 -9.54 -11.42 -10.22
C ILE A 123 -10.00 -12.58 -9.33
N GLY A 124 -11.27 -12.63 -8.93
CA GLY A 124 -11.83 -13.71 -8.11
C GLY A 124 -11.51 -13.59 -6.62
N ILE A 125 -11.05 -12.43 -6.15
CA ILE A 125 -10.64 -12.21 -4.76
C ILE A 125 -11.66 -11.36 -3.99
N LYS A 126 -11.80 -11.59 -2.68
CA LYS A 126 -12.51 -10.68 -1.79
C LYS A 126 -11.57 -9.57 -1.31
N ILE A 127 -12.17 -8.60 -0.62
CA ILE A 127 -11.41 -7.52 0.02
C ILE A 127 -10.62 -8.14 1.18
N GLY A 128 -9.34 -7.81 1.25
CA GLY A 128 -8.41 -8.38 2.22
C GLY A 128 -7.73 -9.67 1.79
N GLU A 129 -8.00 -10.15 0.58
CA GLU A 129 -7.44 -11.40 0.08
C GLU A 129 -6.36 -11.16 -0.98
N ILE A 130 -5.51 -12.15 -1.14
CA ILE A 130 -4.49 -12.24 -2.18
C ILE A 130 -4.98 -13.29 -3.19
N SER A 131 -4.77 -13.05 -4.47
CA SER A 131 -5.06 -14.03 -5.52
C SER A 131 -4.19 -15.28 -5.38
N GLU A 132 -4.66 -16.42 -5.90
CA GLU A 132 -3.96 -17.70 -5.85
C GLU A 132 -2.56 -17.63 -6.48
N ASP A 133 -2.41 -16.83 -7.54
CA ASP A 133 -1.15 -16.59 -8.23
C ASP A 133 -0.22 -15.59 -7.49
N LYS A 134 -0.65 -15.09 -6.32
CA LYS A 134 0.05 -14.12 -5.47
C LYS A 134 0.38 -12.79 -6.16
N LYS A 135 -0.24 -12.50 -7.32
CA LYS A 135 0.01 -11.25 -8.05
C LYS A 135 -0.82 -10.10 -7.55
N PHE A 136 -2.08 -10.32 -7.20
CA PHE A 136 -3.02 -9.26 -6.87
C PHE A 136 -3.46 -9.36 -5.41
N SER A 137 -3.64 -8.21 -4.79
CA SER A 137 -4.33 -8.09 -3.51
C SER A 137 -5.31 -6.93 -3.60
N LEU A 138 -6.47 -7.07 -2.97
CA LEU A 138 -7.53 -6.06 -3.01
C LEU A 138 -7.79 -5.51 -1.62
N ASN A 139 -7.72 -4.19 -1.48
CA ASN A 139 -8.12 -3.49 -0.27
C ASN A 139 -9.08 -2.35 -0.59
N ARG A 140 -9.98 -2.07 0.35
CA ARG A 140 -10.76 -0.83 0.34
C ARG A 140 -10.01 0.17 1.19
N VAL A 141 -9.92 1.40 0.71
CA VAL A 141 -9.33 2.50 1.44
C VAL A 141 -10.29 3.67 1.53
N GLU A 142 -10.03 4.49 2.53
CA GLU A 142 -10.65 5.80 2.68
C GLU A 142 -10.06 6.81 1.68
N CYS A 143 -10.38 8.08 1.89
CA CYS A 143 -10.07 9.15 0.95
C CYS A 143 -8.58 9.21 0.61
N LEU A 144 -8.27 9.05 -0.67
CA LEU A 144 -6.92 9.17 -1.23
C LEU A 144 -6.55 10.61 -1.66
N GLY A 145 -7.40 11.60 -1.36
CA GLY A 145 -7.10 13.02 -1.62
C GLY A 145 -7.24 13.48 -3.08
N ALA A 146 -7.46 12.59 -4.05
CA ALA A 146 -7.61 12.92 -5.47
C ALA A 146 -9.09 13.02 -5.93
N CYS A 147 -9.95 13.66 -5.11
CA CYS A 147 -11.40 13.69 -5.32
C CYS A 147 -11.84 14.34 -6.64
N VAL A 148 -11.10 15.33 -7.15
CA VAL A 148 -11.35 15.97 -8.46
C VAL A 148 -11.26 14.95 -9.60
N ASN A 149 -10.57 13.84 -9.36
CA ASN A 149 -10.31 12.78 -10.32
C ASN A 149 -10.92 11.44 -9.97
N ALA A 150 -12.01 11.49 -9.21
CA ALA A 150 -12.79 10.33 -8.87
C ALA A 150 -13.46 9.66 -10.09
N PRO A 151 -13.48 8.31 -10.16
CA PRO A 151 -12.96 7.35 -9.16
C PRO A 151 -11.44 7.17 -9.18
N VAL A 152 -10.86 6.90 -8.00
CA VAL A 152 -9.41 6.72 -7.79
C VAL A 152 -9.10 5.32 -7.27
N VAL A 153 -8.11 4.69 -7.90
CA VAL A 153 -7.49 3.45 -7.45
C VAL A 153 -5.99 3.68 -7.33
N LYS A 154 -5.43 3.37 -6.17
CA LYS A 154 -3.99 3.34 -5.96
C LYS A 154 -3.52 1.90 -6.12
N ILE A 155 -2.51 1.68 -6.95
CA ILE A 155 -1.86 0.37 -7.10
C ILE A 155 -0.40 0.53 -6.75
N ASN A 156 0.04 -0.11 -5.66
CA ASN A 156 1.34 0.14 -5.04
C ASN A 156 1.51 1.63 -4.75
N GLU A 157 2.50 2.33 -5.33
CA GLU A 157 2.70 3.77 -5.13
C GLU A 157 2.04 4.66 -6.19
N ASN A 158 1.35 4.05 -7.17
CA ASN A 158 0.86 4.77 -8.35
C ASN A 158 -0.64 5.05 -8.28
N TYR A 159 -1.02 6.29 -8.59
CA TYR A 159 -2.42 6.71 -8.67
C TYR A 159 -2.97 6.48 -10.07
N PHE A 160 -4.12 5.84 -10.16
CA PHE A 160 -4.92 5.68 -11.38
C PHE A 160 -6.28 6.33 -11.14
N GLU A 161 -6.59 7.32 -11.96
CA GLU A 161 -7.70 8.25 -11.72
C GLU A 161 -8.65 8.29 -12.93
N ASP A 162 -9.85 8.84 -12.74
CA ASP A 162 -10.91 8.87 -13.75
C ASP A 162 -11.26 7.48 -14.30
N LEU A 163 -11.24 6.49 -13.43
CA LEU A 163 -11.49 5.12 -13.81
C LEU A 163 -12.99 4.87 -14.02
N ASP A 164 -13.31 4.26 -15.14
CA ASP A 164 -14.58 3.60 -15.41
C ASP A 164 -14.36 2.07 -15.51
N LEU A 165 -15.43 1.30 -15.68
CA LEU A 165 -15.33 -0.16 -15.80
C LEU A 165 -14.43 -0.61 -16.96
N LEU A 166 -14.42 0.11 -18.09
CA LEU A 166 -13.66 -0.27 -19.28
C LEU A 166 -12.16 -0.01 -19.10
N SER A 167 -11.81 1.18 -18.65
CA SER A 167 -10.43 1.59 -18.34
C SER A 167 -9.86 0.78 -17.18
N PHE A 168 -10.65 0.48 -16.15
CA PHE A 168 -10.23 -0.41 -15.07
C PHE A 168 -9.95 -1.84 -15.57
N ASN A 169 -10.82 -2.38 -16.43
CA ASN A 169 -10.56 -3.71 -17.01
C ASN A 169 -9.28 -3.75 -17.85
N LYS A 170 -9.04 -2.70 -18.65
CA LYS A 170 -7.79 -2.54 -19.41
C LYS A 170 -6.58 -2.39 -18.51
N LEU A 171 -6.73 -1.70 -17.38
CA LEU A 171 -5.68 -1.52 -16.38
C LEU A 171 -5.24 -2.89 -15.83
N ILE A 172 -6.18 -3.72 -15.38
CA ILE A 172 -5.88 -5.07 -14.86
C ILE A 172 -5.23 -5.96 -15.93
N GLU A 173 -5.75 -5.98 -17.15
CA GLU A 173 -5.13 -6.75 -18.25
C GLU A 173 -3.72 -6.26 -18.61
N GLY A 174 -3.47 -4.96 -18.48
CA GLY A 174 -2.15 -4.38 -18.66
C GLY A 174 -1.17 -4.84 -17.59
N LEU A 175 -1.61 -4.89 -16.32
CA LEU A 175 -0.82 -5.40 -15.20
C LEU A 175 -0.50 -6.89 -15.37
N GLU A 176 -1.48 -7.71 -15.77
CA GLU A 176 -1.27 -9.14 -16.04
C GLU A 176 -0.22 -9.39 -17.13
N LYS A 177 -0.19 -8.52 -18.14
CA LYS A 177 0.76 -8.57 -19.27
C LYS A 177 2.08 -7.85 -18.98
N GLY A 178 2.27 -7.27 -17.80
CA GLY A 178 3.46 -6.52 -17.42
C GLY A 178 3.71 -5.27 -18.27
N LYS A 179 2.65 -4.64 -18.80
CA LYS A 179 2.77 -3.42 -19.59
C LYS A 179 2.96 -2.20 -18.69
N GLU A 180 3.72 -1.23 -19.15
CA GLU A 180 3.71 0.10 -18.55
C GLU A 180 2.34 0.75 -18.75
N LEU A 181 1.81 1.34 -17.68
CA LEU A 181 0.49 1.93 -17.63
C LEU A 181 0.60 3.43 -17.38
N LYS A 182 -0.32 4.19 -17.97
CA LYS A 182 -0.39 5.64 -17.76
C LYS A 182 -0.80 5.92 -16.32
N ILE A 183 0.05 6.59 -15.56
CA ILE A 183 -0.25 7.07 -14.20
C ILE A 183 -1.10 8.36 -14.27
N GLY A 184 -2.02 8.53 -13.32
CA GLY A 184 -2.91 9.68 -13.22
C GLY A 184 -4.24 9.47 -13.97
N PRO A 185 -4.81 10.53 -14.58
CA PRO A 185 -6.08 10.46 -15.31
C PRO A 185 -6.05 9.47 -16.47
N GLN A 186 -6.99 8.52 -16.50
CA GLN A 186 -7.16 7.59 -17.62
C GLN A 186 -7.91 8.22 -18.81
N ILE A 187 -8.41 9.44 -18.64
CA ILE A 187 -9.02 10.25 -19.71
C ILE A 187 -8.01 11.25 -20.31
N LYS A 188 -8.49 12.14 -21.18
CA LYS A 188 -7.66 13.09 -21.95
C LYS A 188 -7.07 14.24 -21.12
N ARG A 189 -7.55 14.50 -19.90
CA ARG A 189 -7.04 15.60 -19.08
C ARG A 189 -5.67 15.30 -18.49
N LYS A 190 -4.98 16.35 -18.04
CA LYS A 190 -3.68 16.26 -17.37
C LYS A 190 -3.83 16.76 -15.93
N GLY A 191 -3.33 15.97 -14.97
CA GLY A 191 -3.49 16.29 -13.55
C GLY A 191 -4.95 16.58 -13.21
N SER A 192 -5.22 17.68 -12.51
CA SER A 192 -6.55 18.13 -12.10
C SER A 192 -7.21 19.15 -13.04
N GLU A 193 -6.70 19.32 -14.26
CA GLU A 193 -7.27 20.27 -15.22
C GLU A 193 -8.76 19.98 -15.52
N PRO A 194 -9.60 21.01 -15.71
CA PRO A 194 -10.97 20.84 -16.16
C PRO A 194 -11.04 20.10 -17.50
N MET A 195 -12.06 19.25 -17.69
CA MET A 195 -12.22 18.50 -18.95
C MET A 195 -12.50 19.39 -20.17
N LYS A 196 -13.02 20.60 -19.97
CA LYS A 196 -13.51 21.49 -21.03
C LYS A 196 -12.77 22.83 -21.14
N GLY A 197 -11.60 22.96 -20.49
CA GLY A 197 -10.88 24.22 -20.37
C GLY A 197 -11.38 25.05 -19.19
#